data_AF-A0A7Y3A2N8-F1
#
_entry.id   AF-A0A7Y3A2N8-F1
#
_cell.length_a   1.000
_cell.length_b   1.000
_cell.length_c   1.000
_cell.angle_alpha   90.00
_cell.angle_beta   90.00
_cell.angle_gamma   90.00
#
_symmetry.space_group_name_H-M   'P 1'
#
loop_
_entity.id
_entity.type
_entity.pdbx_description
1 polymer ?
#
loop_
_entity_poly.entity_id
_entity_poly.type
_entity_poly.pdbx_seq_one_letter_code
_entity_poly.pdbx_strand_id
1 'polypeptide(L)'
;MQNAVASERLHFFLIGGWVFNLNDRTRFMPAFLGKFVSGAPIIADLSANFMFGDVLRLGAAYRWDDAVSGLIGLQISPQLLISYSYDFTTTELRDFNNGSHDILLRFELISKEKQLKSPRFF
;
A
#
# COMPACT_ATOMS: atom_id res chain seq x y z
N MET A 1 12.65 -0.48 42.35
CA MET A 1 12.82 0.09 40.99
C MET A 1 12.77 -1.06 40.00
N GLN A 2 11.76 -1.08 39.13
CA GLN A 2 11.56 -2.13 38.13
C GLN A 2 12.47 -1.79 36.94
N ASN A 3 13.56 -2.54 36.78
CA ASN A 3 14.46 -2.36 35.66
C ASN A 3 13.72 -2.77 34.37
N ALA A 4 13.20 -1.79 33.64
CA ALA A 4 12.73 -1.99 32.28
C ALA A 4 13.96 -2.21 31.40
N VAL A 5 14.41 -3.46 31.31
CA VAL A 5 15.30 -3.87 30.22
C VAL A 5 14.46 -3.72 28.96
N ALA A 6 14.73 -2.67 28.18
CA ALA A 6 14.19 -2.55 26.84
C ALA A 6 14.70 -3.76 26.04
N SER A 7 13.91 -4.83 26.02
CA SER A 7 14.22 -6.01 25.23
C SER A 7 14.12 -5.58 23.78
N GLU A 8 15.26 -5.34 23.14
CA GLU A 8 15.34 -5.13 21.71
C GLU A 8 14.81 -6.40 21.03
N ARG A 9 13.75 -6.25 20.25
CA ARG A 9 13.11 -7.36 19.52
C ARG A 9 13.44 -7.21 18.06
N LEU A 10 13.88 -8.29 17.44
CA LEU A 10 14.12 -8.33 16.00
C LEU A 10 12.79 -8.23 15.24
N HIS A 11 12.75 -7.37 14.23
CA HIS A 11 11.65 -7.19 13.29
C HIS A 11 12.09 -7.65 11.90
N PHE A 12 11.47 -8.71 11.39
CA PHE A 12 11.69 -9.21 10.03
C PHE A 12 10.50 -8.87 9.14
N PHE A 13 10.79 -8.43 7.92
CA PHE A 13 9.79 -8.07 6.92
C PHE A 13 10.05 -8.86 5.64
N LEU A 14 8.98 -9.41 5.06
CA LEU A 14 8.97 -10.07 3.77
C LEU A 14 7.95 -9.37 2.89
N ILE A 15 8.36 -8.85 1.74
CA ILE A 15 7.47 -8.13 0.82
C ILE A 15 7.60 -8.75 -0.56
N GLY A 16 6.48 -8.93 -1.23
CA GLY A 16 6.47 -9.36 -2.63
C GLY A 16 5.27 -8.81 -3.38
N GLY A 17 5.36 -8.79 -4.70
CA GLY A 17 4.29 -8.33 -5.56
C GLY A 17 4.69 -8.40 -7.02
N TRP A 18 3.70 -8.28 -7.90
CA TRP A 18 3.91 -8.36 -9.35
C TRP A 18 3.02 -7.33 -10.06
N VAL A 19 3.42 -6.89 -11.25
CA VAL A 19 2.60 -6.03 -12.12
C VAL A 19 2.25 -6.79 -13.39
N PHE A 20 0.99 -7.19 -13.52
CA PHE A 20 0.44 -7.82 -14.70
C PHE A 20 -0.16 -6.76 -15.62
N ASN A 21 0.37 -6.64 -16.83
CA ASN A 21 -0.23 -5.77 -17.85
C ASN A 21 -1.39 -6.54 -18.50
N LEU A 22 -2.63 -6.18 -18.16
CA LEU A 22 -3.83 -6.82 -18.72
C LEU A 22 -4.15 -6.28 -20.11
N ASN A 23 -3.91 -4.99 -20.33
CA ASN A 23 -3.97 -4.31 -21.62
C ASN A 23 -3.15 -3.01 -21.57
N ASP A 24 -3.09 -2.25 -22.66
CA ASP A 24 -2.32 -1.00 -22.79
C ASP A 24 -2.71 0.08 -21.76
N ARG A 25 -3.90 -0.03 -21.17
CA ARG A 25 -4.46 0.94 -20.22
C ARG A 25 -4.80 0.32 -18.87
N THR A 26 -4.56 -0.96 -18.63
CA THR A 26 -4.97 -1.63 -17.38
C THR A 26 -3.88 -2.53 -16.86
N ARG A 27 -3.48 -2.30 -15.61
CA ARG A 27 -2.46 -3.08 -14.90
C ARG A 27 -3.06 -3.65 -13.63
N PHE A 28 -2.84 -4.93 -13.38
CA PHE A 28 -3.20 -5.61 -12.14
C PHE A 28 -1.96 -5.80 -11.27
N MET A 29 -2.03 -5.41 -10.01
CA MET A 29 -0.92 -5.27 -9.09
C MET A 29 -1.24 -5.96 -7.76
N PRO A 30 -1.08 -7.30 -7.69
CA PRO A 30 -1.12 -8.01 -6.42
C PRO A 30 0.19 -7.83 -5.66
N ALA A 31 0.08 -7.73 -4.33
CA ALA A 31 1.22 -7.65 -3.42
C ALA A 31 0.89 -8.29 -2.07
N PHE A 32 1.92 -8.69 -1.35
CA PHE A 32 1.84 -9.20 0.01
C PHE A 32 2.96 -8.63 0.88
N LEU A 33 2.71 -8.55 2.18
CA LEU A 33 3.66 -8.17 3.22
C LEU A 33 3.48 -9.13 4.40
N GLY A 34 4.56 -9.79 4.81
CA GLY A 34 4.64 -10.53 6.06
C GLY A 34 5.57 -9.82 7.03
N LYS A 35 5.16 -9.70 8.29
CA LYS A 35 5.96 -9.11 9.37
C LYS A 35 6.04 -10.09 10.54
N PHE A 36 7.27 -10.38 10.95
CA PHE A 36 7.59 -11.30 12.04
C PHE A 36 8.35 -10.53 13.11
N VAL A 37 7.86 -10.58 14.35
CA VAL A 37 8.51 -9.94 15.50
C VAL A 37 8.62 -10.95 16.62
N SER A 38 9.80 -11.06 17.24
CA SER A 38 10.00 -12.00 18.35
C SER A 38 9.03 -11.72 19.50
N GLY A 39 8.22 -12.71 19.87
CA GLY A 39 7.25 -12.61 20.97
C GLY A 39 5.99 -11.78 20.64
N ALA A 40 5.64 -11.62 19.37
CA ALA A 40 4.34 -11.07 18.94
C ALA A 40 3.70 -11.97 17.87
N PRO A 41 2.37 -11.90 17.66
CA PRO A 41 1.70 -12.58 16.56
C PRO A 41 2.29 -12.19 15.20
N ILE A 42 2.24 -13.13 14.25
CA ILE A 42 2.62 -12.87 12.85
C ILE A 42 1.58 -11.95 12.23
N ILE A 43 2.03 -10.95 11.48
CA ILE A 43 1.15 -10.05 10.74
C ILE A 43 1.35 -10.32 9.25
N ALA A 44 0.25 -10.48 8.53
CA ALA A 44 0.26 -10.69 7.09
C ALA A 44 -0.78 -9.79 6.41
N ASP A 45 -0.35 -9.09 5.38
CA ASP A 45 -1.16 -8.17 4.58
C ASP A 45 -1.13 -8.66 3.14
N LEU A 46 -2.30 -8.75 2.52
CA LEU A 46 -2.48 -9.03 1.10
C LEU A 46 -3.14 -7.82 0.45
N SER A 47 -2.76 -7.48 -0.76
CA SER A 47 -3.41 -6.41 -1.51
C SER A 47 -3.46 -6.72 -3.00
N ALA A 48 -4.47 -6.16 -3.65
CA ALA A 48 -4.74 -6.33 -5.06
C ALA A 48 -5.25 -5.00 -5.61
N ASN A 49 -4.50 -4.40 -6.53
CA ASN A 49 -4.85 -3.11 -7.12
C ASN A 49 -4.95 -3.23 -8.65
N PHE A 50 -5.97 -2.62 -9.22
CA PHE A 50 -6.11 -2.37 -10.65
C PHE A 50 -5.82 -0.90 -10.93
N MET A 51 -4.95 -0.64 -11.88
CA MET A 51 -4.61 0.70 -12.32
C MET A 51 -5.05 0.91 -13.75
N PHE A 52 -5.81 1.99 -13.98
CA PHE A 52 -6.40 2.35 -15.27
C PHE A 52 -5.78 3.65 -15.80
N GLY A 53 -5.14 3.55 -16.97
CA GLY A 53 -4.57 4.66 -17.72
C GLY A 53 -3.57 5.50 -16.92
N ASP A 54 -2.93 4.91 -15.92
CA ASP A 54 -1.99 5.56 -14.98
C ASP A 54 -2.59 6.71 -14.16
N VAL A 55 -3.92 6.83 -14.17
CA VAL A 55 -4.68 7.89 -13.48
C VAL A 55 -5.45 7.31 -12.29
N LEU A 56 -6.27 6.29 -12.52
CA LEU A 56 -7.14 5.72 -11.50
C LEU A 56 -6.55 4.42 -10.96
N ARG A 57 -6.51 4.26 -9.65
CA ARG A 57 -6.24 2.99 -8.95
C ARG A 57 -7.47 2.59 -8.16
N LEU A 58 -7.87 1.34 -8.28
CA LEU A 58 -8.93 0.72 -7.49
C LEU A 58 -8.41 -0.59 -6.95
N GLY A 59 -8.55 -0.83 -5.66
CA GLY A 59 -8.01 -2.04 -5.06
C GLY A 59 -8.71 -2.44 -3.78
N ALA A 60 -8.28 -3.57 -3.28
CA ALA A 60 -8.62 -4.04 -1.95
C ALA A 60 -7.36 -4.52 -1.25
N ALA A 61 -7.39 -4.47 0.08
CA ALA A 61 -6.40 -5.10 0.92
C ALA A 61 -7.09 -5.95 1.99
N TYR A 62 -6.40 -6.98 2.44
CA TYR A 62 -6.80 -7.82 3.55
C TYR A 62 -5.62 -7.94 4.50
N ARG A 63 -5.84 -7.48 5.73
CA ARG A 63 -4.91 -7.65 6.84
C ARG A 63 -5.41 -8.79 7.70
N TRP A 64 -4.60 -9.85 7.76
CA TRP A 64 -4.91 -11.07 8.48
C TRP A 64 -5.25 -10.76 9.94
N ASP A 65 -6.38 -11.28 10.42
CA ASP A 65 -6.90 -11.05 11.77
C ASP A 65 -7.01 -9.56 12.17
N ASP A 66 -7.28 -8.67 11.20
CA ASP A 66 -7.50 -7.25 11.48
C ASP A 66 -8.64 -6.67 10.62
N ALA A 67 -8.42 -6.42 9.33
CA ALA A 67 -9.34 -5.63 8.52
C ALA A 67 -9.33 -5.99 7.02
N VAL A 68 -10.44 -5.70 6.36
CA VAL A 68 -10.56 -5.64 4.90
C VAL A 68 -10.67 -4.19 4.48
N SER A 69 -9.84 -3.76 3.55
CA SER A 69 -9.78 -2.38 3.09
C SER A 69 -10.23 -2.24 1.64
N GLY A 70 -11.07 -1.24 1.36
CA GLY A 70 -11.31 -0.74 0.00
C GLY A 70 -10.36 0.42 -0.30
N LEU A 71 -9.73 0.43 -1.47
CA LEU A 71 -8.72 1.42 -1.87
C LEU A 71 -9.13 2.11 -3.17
N ILE A 72 -9.05 3.44 -3.21
CA ILE A 72 -9.16 4.23 -4.43
C ILE A 72 -8.04 5.27 -4.47
N GLY A 73 -7.44 5.46 -5.64
CA GLY A 73 -6.38 6.45 -5.85
C GLY A 73 -6.55 7.17 -7.17
N LEU A 74 -6.27 8.46 -7.17
CA LEU A 74 -6.31 9.35 -8.32
C LEU A 74 -4.97 10.07 -8.45
N GLN A 75 -4.27 9.82 -9.55
CA GLN A 75 -3.10 10.58 -9.97
C GLN A 75 -3.59 11.82 -10.73
N ILE A 76 -3.65 12.96 -10.05
CA ILE A 76 -4.17 14.22 -10.61
C ILE A 76 -3.15 14.85 -11.57
N SER A 77 -1.88 14.79 -11.21
CA SER A 77 -0.75 15.23 -12.04
C SER A 77 0.43 14.29 -11.80
N PRO A 78 1.53 14.36 -12.57
CA PRO A 78 2.72 13.56 -12.29
C PRO A 78 3.30 13.78 -10.87
N GLN A 79 2.99 14.92 -10.24
CA GLN A 79 3.49 15.28 -8.91
C GLN A 79 2.47 15.05 -7.79
N LEU A 80 1.17 15.00 -8.10
CA LEU A 80 0.11 14.94 -7.10
C LEU A 80 -0.72 13.66 -7.25
N LEU A 81 -0.78 12.90 -6.18
CA LEU A 81 -1.70 11.78 -6.01
C LEU A 81 -2.53 11.98 -4.76
N ILE A 82 -3.82 11.71 -4.90
CA ILE A 82 -4.77 11.64 -3.79
C ILE A 82 -5.27 10.20 -3.74
N SER A 83 -5.39 9.63 -2.54
CA SER A 83 -5.96 8.31 -2.34
C SER A 83 -6.87 8.33 -1.13
N TYR A 84 -7.85 7.45 -1.15
CA TYR A 84 -8.78 7.23 -0.07
C TYR A 84 -8.86 5.73 0.20
N SER A 85 -8.90 5.37 1.47
CA SER A 85 -9.10 4.01 1.92
C SER A 85 -10.22 3.94 2.95
N TYR A 86 -11.00 2.87 2.87
CA TYR A 86 -11.97 2.52 3.88
C TYR A 86 -11.58 1.18 4.48
N ASP A 87 -11.19 1.18 5.75
CA ASP A 87 -10.76 -0.01 6.48
C ASP A 87 -11.94 -0.55 7.28
N PHE A 88 -12.47 -1.70 6.89
CA PHE A 88 -13.52 -2.42 7.60
C PHE A 88 -12.90 -3.46 8.54
N THR A 89 -12.96 -3.20 9.85
CA THR A 89 -12.44 -4.11 10.88
C THR A 89 -13.24 -5.42 10.90
N THR A 90 -12.53 -6.54 10.81
CA THR A 90 -13.10 -7.91 10.75
C THR A 90 -13.03 -8.67 12.08
N THR A 91 -12.38 -8.09 13.10
CA THR A 91 -12.18 -8.71 14.41
C THR A 91 -13.32 -8.41 15.39
N GLU A 92 -13.25 -9.01 16.59
CA GLU A 92 -14.18 -8.77 17.72
C GLU A 92 -14.29 -7.29 18.14
N LEU A 93 -13.38 -6.43 17.68
CA LEU A 93 -13.45 -4.97 17.83
C LEU A 93 -14.52 -4.30 16.95
N ARG A 94 -15.13 -5.03 16.00
CA ARG A 94 -16.24 -4.55 15.16
C ARG A 94 -17.42 -4.00 15.98
N ASP A 95 -17.67 -4.56 17.15
CA ASP A 95 -18.80 -4.13 18.00
C ASP A 95 -18.56 -2.74 18.63
N PHE A 96 -17.33 -2.21 18.55
CA PHE A 96 -16.95 -0.89 19.05
C PHE A 96 -16.34 0.03 17.98
N ASN A 97 -16.08 -0.47 16.76
CA ASN A 97 -15.46 0.29 15.67
C ASN A 97 -16.14 0.00 14.33
N ASN A 98 -16.72 1.03 13.72
CA ASN A 98 -17.42 0.96 12.42
C ASN A 98 -16.49 1.06 11.20
N GLY A 99 -15.18 0.96 11.42
CA GLY A 99 -14.14 1.11 10.40
C GLY A 99 -13.53 2.50 10.35
N SER A 100 -12.50 2.68 9.51
CA SER A 100 -11.75 3.94 9.35
C SER A 100 -11.89 4.49 7.94
N HIS A 101 -11.94 5.81 7.82
CA HIS A 101 -11.93 6.56 6.57
C HIS A 101 -10.62 7.34 6.51
N ASP A 102 -9.71 6.93 5.63
CA ASP A 102 -8.38 7.50 5.53
C ASP A 102 -8.18 8.19 4.18
N ILE A 103 -7.58 9.38 4.20
CA ILE A 103 -7.23 10.14 3.00
C ILE A 103 -5.71 10.32 2.99
N LEU A 104 -5.07 9.90 1.91
CA LEU A 104 -3.65 10.04 1.67
C LEU A 104 -3.41 11.05 0.54
N LEU A 105 -2.51 12.01 0.79
CA LEU A 105 -2.03 12.93 -0.22
C LEU A 105 -0.53 12.73 -0.40
N ARG A 106 -0.11 12.44 -1.64
CA ARG A 106 1.29 12.32 -2.03
C ARG A 106 1.65 13.48 -2.96
N PHE A 107 2.65 14.25 -2.58
CA PHE A 107 3.20 15.34 -3.38
C PHE A 107 4.70 15.13 -3.63
N GLU A 108 5.10 15.16 -4.89
CA GLU A 108 6.50 14.97 -5.33
C GLU A 108 7.11 16.33 -5.72
N LEU A 109 8.06 16.82 -4.93
CA LEU A 109 8.72 18.13 -5.12
C LEU A 109 9.62 18.18 -6.36
N ILE A 110 10.21 17.05 -6.74
CA ILE A 110 11.07 16.93 -7.91
C ILE A 110 10.32 16.10 -8.95
N SER A 111 9.78 16.78 -9.96
CA SER A 111 9.18 16.11 -11.11
C SER A 111 10.28 15.42 -11.91
N LYS A 112 10.05 14.16 -12.33
CA LYS A 112 10.85 13.53 -13.39
C LYS A 112 10.56 14.28 -14.70
N GLU A 113 11.15 15.46 -14.89
CA GLU A 113 11.29 16.02 -16.23
C GLU A 113 11.98 14.98 -17.11
N LYS A 114 11.46 14.82 -18.32
CA LYS A 114 11.90 13.87 -19.34
C LYS A 114 13.42 13.71 -19.29
N GLN A 115 13.89 12.50 -18.99
CA GLN A 115 15.25 12.12 -19.39
C GLN A 115 15.38 12.47 -20.87
N LEU A 116 16.28 13.42 -21.17
CA LEU A 116 16.64 13.81 -22.52
C LEU A 116 16.87 12.53 -23.33
N LYS A 117 16.01 12.28 -24.34
CA LYS A 117 16.29 11.27 -25.36
C LYS A 117 17.67 11.63 -25.91
N SER A 118 18.65 10.76 -25.74
CA SER A 118 19.95 10.92 -26.37
C SER A 118 19.73 11.18 -27.87
N PRO A 119 20.09 12.34 -28.43
CA PRO A 119 20.05 12.51 -29.87
C PRO A 119 21.17 11.66 -30.44
N ARG A 120 20.84 10.53 -31.07
CA ARG A 120 21.81 9.79 -31.88
C ARG A 120 21.82 10.45 -33.26
N PHE A 121 22.86 11.25 -33.51
CA PHE A 121 23.28 11.61 -34.85
C PHE A 121 24.41 10.66 -35.27
N PHE A 122 24.08 9.50 -35.80
CA PHE A 122 24.89 8.75 -36.78
C PHE A 122 23.97 7.84 -37.58
#